data_AF-A0A5B8S668-F1
#
_entry.id   AF-A0A5B8S668-F1
#
_cell.length_a   1.000
_cell.length_b   1.000
_cell.length_c   1.000
_cell.angle_alpha   90.00
_cell.angle_beta   90.00
_cell.angle_gamma   90.00
#
_symmetry.space_group_name_H-M   'P 1'
#
loop_
_entity.id
_entity.type
_entity.pdbx_description
1 polymer ?
#
loop_
_entity_poly.entity_id
_entity_poly.type
_entity_poly.pdbx_seq_one_letter_code
_entity_poly.pdbx_strand_id
1 'polypeptide(L)'
;MIHLGEIDGRPAFGHLGHCDHECTSPASAPRPIWPAASSRCWPSYLMGGDAPRWLICDDHPLVLGAMAQTILHRWPDVIIDRAGSFDEAEALCELDPALVLTDLAMPGATPLNGIARIRRRLPNARIIVLTGLIDDDLLLSLVNLPVEGFISKAESGAVVQAAIELVVAGGHYFPPRIAQLASNIARTGPASASRITPRQHEVIKLLASGHSNKEIAKLLGLSPATVKTHVAQVMANVGANNRAEAAARAVALGLT
;
A
#
# COMPACT_ATOMS: atom_id res chain seq x y z
N MET A 1 8.36 45.76 -57.50
CA MET A 1 8.29 44.86 -56.33
C MET A 1 8.94 43.55 -56.77
N ILE A 2 10.10 43.23 -56.20
CA ILE A 2 11.13 42.35 -56.79
C ILE A 2 11.15 41.00 -56.05
N HIS A 3 11.26 39.90 -56.83
CA HIS A 3 11.74 38.52 -56.55
C HIS A 3 11.01 37.63 -55.51
N LEU A 4 10.44 36.49 -55.94
CA LEU A 4 10.99 35.15 -56.30
C LEU A 4 11.28 34.25 -55.07
N GLY A 5 10.72 33.04 -55.08
CA GLY A 5 11.20 31.93 -54.24
C GLY A 5 10.15 30.89 -53.84
N GLU A 6 9.69 30.09 -54.81
CA GLU A 6 8.99 28.82 -54.60
C GLU A 6 10.03 27.73 -54.31
N ILE A 7 9.89 26.95 -53.23
CA ILE A 7 10.58 25.66 -53.08
C ILE A 7 9.65 24.67 -52.36
N ASP A 8 9.13 23.74 -53.16
CA ASP A 8 8.47 22.50 -52.81
C ASP A 8 9.51 21.47 -52.33
N GLY A 9 9.22 20.69 -51.28
CA GLY A 9 10.26 19.87 -50.63
C GLY A 9 9.73 18.72 -49.77
N ARG A 10 9.16 17.70 -50.42
CA ARG A 10 8.99 16.35 -49.85
C ARG A 10 10.36 15.71 -49.58
N PRO A 11 10.58 14.97 -48.47
CA PRO A 11 11.68 14.03 -48.41
C PRO A 11 11.25 12.65 -48.92
N ALA A 12 12.11 12.11 -49.79
CA ALA A 12 12.01 10.85 -50.49
C ALA A 12 12.30 9.64 -49.57
N PHE A 13 11.60 8.54 -49.88
CA PHE A 13 11.99 7.18 -49.50
C PHE A 13 13.37 6.84 -50.10
N GLY A 14 14.28 6.34 -49.25
CA GLY A 14 15.57 5.79 -49.65
C GLY A 14 15.82 4.48 -48.91
N HIS A 15 15.75 3.38 -49.64
CA HIS A 15 16.12 2.04 -49.22
C HIS A 15 17.63 1.81 -49.46
N LEU A 16 18.22 0.92 -48.63
CA LEU A 16 19.46 0.13 -48.78
C LEU A 16 20.64 0.53 -47.88
N GLY A 17 21.15 -0.46 -47.14
CA GLY A 17 22.40 -0.40 -46.40
C GLY A 17 22.50 -1.48 -45.33
N HIS A 18 22.67 -2.74 -45.75
CA HIS A 18 23.18 -3.83 -44.91
C HIS A 18 24.59 -3.45 -44.45
N CYS A 19 24.86 -3.49 -43.14
CA CYS A 19 26.23 -3.51 -42.60
C CYS A 19 26.28 -4.57 -41.49
N ASP A 20 26.81 -5.73 -41.86
CA ASP A 20 27.32 -6.75 -40.96
C ASP A 20 28.55 -6.19 -40.24
N HIS A 21 28.44 -6.00 -38.93
CA HIS A 21 29.61 -5.97 -38.05
C HIS A 21 29.25 -6.60 -36.71
N GLU A 22 29.82 -7.79 -36.50
CA GLU A 22 29.95 -8.48 -35.23
C GLU A 22 30.47 -7.53 -34.15
N CYS A 23 29.66 -7.32 -33.12
CA CYS A 23 30.12 -6.74 -31.85
C CYS A 23 29.94 -7.81 -30.77
N THR A 24 31.02 -8.57 -30.55
CA THR A 24 31.16 -9.56 -29.48
C THR A 24 31.51 -8.90 -28.15
N SER A 25 30.67 -9.05 -27.11
CA SER A 25 30.98 -9.13 -25.66
C SER A 25 29.70 -8.95 -24.80
N PRO A 26 29.67 -9.30 -23.49
CA PRO A 26 29.77 -10.63 -22.89
C PRO A 26 28.51 -10.99 -22.05
N ALA A 27 28.39 -12.27 -21.70
CA ALA A 27 27.68 -12.87 -20.56
C ALA A 27 26.45 -12.14 -19.94
N SER A 28 25.26 -12.61 -20.34
CA SER A 28 24.07 -12.86 -19.50
C SER A 28 23.92 -12.09 -18.17
N ALA A 29 23.31 -10.90 -18.24
CA ALA A 29 22.47 -10.40 -17.16
C ALA A 29 21.04 -10.93 -17.34
N PRO A 30 20.31 -11.35 -16.28
CA PRO A 30 18.92 -11.78 -16.42
C PRO A 30 18.09 -10.60 -16.92
N ARG A 31 17.48 -10.77 -18.11
CA ARG A 31 16.53 -9.79 -18.65
C ARG A 31 15.36 -9.67 -17.67
N PRO A 32 14.99 -8.46 -17.21
CA PRO A 32 13.75 -8.28 -16.49
C PRO A 32 12.61 -8.77 -17.38
N ILE A 33 11.79 -9.68 -16.85
CA ILE A 33 10.61 -10.20 -17.54
C ILE A 33 9.54 -9.10 -17.44
N TRP A 34 9.70 -8.00 -18.17
CA TRP A 34 8.62 -7.04 -18.39
C TRP A 34 8.04 -7.29 -19.79
N PRO A 35 6.73 -7.57 -19.91
CA PRO A 35 6.10 -7.56 -21.21
C PRO A 35 6.14 -6.12 -21.74
N ALA A 36 6.53 -5.99 -23.00
CA ALA A 36 6.58 -4.74 -23.71
C ALA A 36 5.21 -4.04 -23.68
N ALA A 37 5.24 -2.73 -23.45
CA ALA A 37 4.11 -1.83 -23.62
C ALA A 37 3.44 -2.08 -24.98
N SER A 38 2.27 -2.70 -24.95
CA SER A 38 1.39 -2.78 -26.11
C SER A 38 -0.05 -2.93 -25.66
N SER A 39 -0.84 -1.92 -26.02
CA SER A 39 -2.30 -1.91 -26.01
C SER A 39 -2.97 -1.86 -24.63
N ARG A 40 -3.99 -1.01 -24.53
CA ARG A 40 -4.94 -0.86 -23.42
C ARG A 40 -5.71 -2.18 -23.17
N CYS A 41 -5.03 -3.23 -22.76
CA CYS A 41 -5.61 -4.53 -22.49
C CYS A 41 -5.67 -4.72 -20.98
N TRP A 42 -6.81 -4.34 -20.43
CA TRP A 42 -7.21 -4.72 -19.09
C TRP A 42 -7.29 -6.25 -18.98
N PRO A 43 -7.10 -6.84 -17.78
CA PRO A 43 -7.36 -8.25 -17.54
C PRO A 43 -8.76 -8.65 -18.05
N SER A 44 -8.92 -9.89 -18.52
CA SER A 44 -10.10 -10.40 -19.23
C SER A 44 -11.45 -10.25 -18.51
N TYR A 45 -11.47 -9.90 -17.22
CA TYR A 45 -12.70 -9.60 -16.46
C TYR A 45 -13.39 -8.29 -16.90
N LEU A 46 -12.71 -7.40 -17.62
CA LEU A 46 -13.30 -6.16 -18.19
C LEU A 46 -13.80 -6.30 -19.64
N MET A 47 -13.80 -7.52 -20.21
CA MET A 47 -14.31 -7.77 -21.56
C MET A 47 -15.83 -8.00 -21.59
N GLY A 48 -16.51 -7.82 -20.45
CA GLY A 48 -17.97 -7.81 -20.35
C GLY A 48 -18.50 -6.42 -20.08
N GLY A 49 -18.66 -5.60 -21.13
CA GLY A 49 -19.65 -4.50 -21.27
C GLY A 49 -19.69 -3.32 -20.28
N ASP A 50 -19.32 -3.50 -19.02
CA ASP A 50 -19.54 -2.53 -17.94
C ASP A 50 -18.25 -1.82 -17.54
N ALA A 51 -18.40 -0.53 -17.23
CA ALA A 51 -17.33 0.32 -16.73
C ALA A 51 -16.67 -0.27 -15.47
N PRO A 52 -15.32 -0.25 -15.37
CA PRO A 52 -14.63 -0.71 -14.17
C PRO A 52 -15.11 0.08 -12.94
N ARG A 53 -15.45 -0.65 -11.87
CA ARG A 53 -15.91 -0.06 -10.61
C ARG A 53 -14.80 -0.06 -9.59
N TRP A 54 -14.49 1.10 -9.04
CA TRP A 54 -13.46 1.30 -8.01
C TRP A 54 -14.10 1.88 -6.75
N LEU A 55 -13.52 1.55 -5.60
CA LEU A 55 -13.96 2.02 -4.29
C LEU A 55 -12.88 2.90 -3.67
N ILE A 56 -13.25 4.10 -3.22
CA ILE A 56 -12.37 4.99 -2.44
C ILE A 56 -12.91 5.09 -1.03
N CYS A 57 -12.05 4.88 -0.04
CA CYS A 57 -12.41 4.94 1.37
C CYS A 57 -11.55 5.97 2.09
N ASP A 58 -12.18 6.97 2.70
CA ASP A 58 -11.56 7.98 3.55
C ASP A 58 -12.65 8.65 4.40
N ASP A 59 -12.40 8.87 5.69
CA ASP A 59 -13.35 9.56 6.58
C ASP A 59 -13.42 11.08 6.32
N HIS A 60 -12.54 11.62 5.47
CA HIS A 60 -12.53 13.02 5.06
C HIS A 60 -13.22 13.22 3.69
N PRO A 61 -14.40 13.88 3.63
CA PRO A 61 -15.13 14.09 2.37
C PRO A 61 -14.35 14.85 1.29
N LEU A 62 -13.46 15.77 1.69
CA LEU A 62 -12.61 16.51 0.75
C LEU A 62 -11.57 15.60 0.08
N VAL A 63 -11.00 14.64 0.82
CA VAL A 63 -10.04 13.68 0.27
C VAL A 63 -10.71 12.75 -0.72
N LEU A 64 -11.89 12.22 -0.38
CA LEU A 64 -12.72 11.43 -1.30
C LEU A 64 -13.00 12.19 -2.60
N GLY A 65 -13.38 13.48 -2.50
CA GLY A 65 -13.64 14.33 -3.66
C GLY A 65 -12.40 14.54 -4.53
N ALA A 66 -11.27 14.92 -3.93
CA ALA A 66 -10.02 15.17 -4.64
C ALA A 66 -9.44 13.91 -5.30
N MET A 67 -9.49 12.76 -4.60
CA MET A 67 -9.04 11.48 -5.12
C MET A 67 -9.90 11.02 -6.30
N ALA A 68 -11.23 11.13 -6.18
CA ALA A 68 -12.14 10.80 -7.26
C ALA A 68 -11.89 11.68 -8.51
N GLN A 69 -11.69 12.99 -8.33
CA GLN A 69 -11.36 13.89 -9.44
C GLN A 69 -10.02 13.53 -10.09
N THR A 70 -9.01 13.21 -9.28
CA THR A 70 -7.69 12.77 -9.76
C THR A 70 -7.80 11.49 -10.59
N ILE A 71 -8.61 10.53 -10.16
CA ILE A 71 -8.85 9.28 -10.88
C ILE A 71 -9.62 9.55 -12.18
N LEU A 72 -10.75 10.25 -12.13
CA LEU A 72 -11.60 10.51 -13.30
C LEU A 72 -10.90 11.34 -14.38
N HIS A 73 -9.93 12.18 -14.01
CA HIS A 73 -9.10 12.88 -14.98
C HIS A 73 -8.33 11.92 -15.91
N ARG A 74 -7.91 10.75 -15.40
CA ARG A 74 -7.14 9.75 -16.15
C ARG A 74 -8.03 8.62 -16.68
N TRP A 75 -9.06 8.22 -15.93
CA TRP A 75 -10.00 7.16 -16.25
C TRP A 75 -11.45 7.69 -16.16
N PRO A 76 -11.94 8.42 -17.18
CA PRO A 76 -13.24 9.09 -17.13
C PRO A 76 -14.42 8.11 -17.09
N ASP A 77 -14.22 6.88 -17.57
CA ASP A 77 -15.26 5.87 -17.67
C ASP A 77 -15.36 4.98 -16.41
N VAL A 78 -14.50 5.17 -15.40
CA VAL A 78 -14.55 4.39 -14.15
C VAL A 78 -15.73 4.83 -13.29
N ILE A 79 -16.47 3.87 -12.73
CA ILE A 79 -17.47 4.13 -11.69
C ILE A 79 -16.76 4.16 -10.34
N ILE A 80 -16.97 5.23 -9.57
CA ILE A 80 -16.32 5.41 -8.26
C ILE A 80 -17.37 5.42 -7.16
N ASP A 81 -17.32 4.40 -6.31
CA ASP A 81 -18.04 4.38 -5.04
C ASP A 81 -17.17 4.93 -3.92
N ARG A 82 -17.81 5.44 -2.87
CA ARG A 82 -17.15 6.15 -1.76
C ARG A 82 -17.63 5.65 -0.43
N ALA A 83 -16.71 5.44 0.50
CA ALA A 83 -16.99 5.06 1.89
C ALA A 83 -16.27 5.99 2.87
N GLY A 84 -16.95 6.39 3.94
CA GLY A 84 -16.37 7.12 5.07
C GLY A 84 -15.93 6.24 6.24
N SER A 85 -16.19 4.93 6.19
CA SER A 85 -15.89 3.97 7.25
C SER A 85 -15.59 2.58 6.71
N PHE A 86 -14.96 1.72 7.52
CA PHE A 86 -14.75 0.32 7.16
C PHE A 86 -16.05 -0.48 7.01
N ASP A 87 -17.10 -0.11 7.74
CA ASP A 87 -18.40 -0.79 7.66
C ASP A 87 -19.12 -0.44 6.35
N GLU A 88 -19.09 0.84 5.93
CA GLU A 88 -19.56 1.27 4.61
C GLU A 88 -18.74 0.63 3.48
N ALA A 89 -17.42 0.56 3.64
CA ALA A 89 -16.55 -0.08 2.66
C ALA A 89 -16.86 -1.58 2.51
N GLU A 90 -17.11 -2.30 3.61
CA GLU A 90 -17.53 -3.71 3.53
C GLU A 90 -18.89 -3.86 2.83
N ALA A 91 -19.86 -2.99 3.11
CA ALA A 91 -21.16 -3.04 2.44
C ALA A 91 -21.03 -2.83 0.92
N LEU A 92 -20.17 -1.90 0.50
CA LEU A 92 -19.91 -1.63 -0.92
C LEU A 92 -19.10 -2.72 -1.63
N CYS A 93 -18.54 -3.70 -0.89
CA CYS A 93 -17.90 -4.87 -1.51
C CYS A 93 -18.89 -5.72 -2.30
N GLU A 94 -20.21 -5.64 -2.05
CA GLU A 94 -21.23 -6.35 -2.84
C GLU A 94 -21.29 -5.89 -4.30
N LEU A 95 -20.76 -4.69 -4.60
CA LEU A 95 -20.67 -4.16 -5.96
C LEU A 95 -19.45 -4.68 -6.73
N ASP A 96 -18.65 -5.56 -6.13
CA ASP A 96 -17.44 -6.17 -6.68
C ASP A 96 -16.44 -5.16 -7.30
N PRO A 97 -16.01 -4.13 -6.56
CA PRO A 97 -15.03 -3.18 -7.09
C PRO A 97 -13.69 -3.88 -7.37
N ALA A 98 -13.15 -3.64 -8.57
CA ALA A 98 -11.88 -4.23 -9.03
C ALA A 98 -10.65 -3.60 -8.36
N LEU A 99 -10.79 -2.37 -7.85
CA LEU A 99 -9.75 -1.63 -7.15
C LEU A 99 -10.34 -0.95 -5.92
N VAL A 100 -9.63 -1.03 -4.80
CA VAL A 100 -9.96 -0.35 -3.55
C VAL A 100 -8.80 0.56 -3.18
N LEU A 101 -9.04 1.86 -3.05
CA LEU A 101 -8.13 2.81 -2.42
C LEU A 101 -8.66 3.12 -1.03
N THR A 102 -7.94 2.78 0.02
CA THR A 102 -8.45 2.91 1.38
C THR A 102 -7.46 3.58 2.31
N ASP A 103 -7.94 4.56 3.06
CA ASP A 103 -7.24 5.03 4.25
C ASP A 103 -7.26 3.95 5.35
N LEU A 104 -6.33 4.06 6.28
CA LEU A 104 -6.27 3.21 7.47
C LEU A 104 -6.92 3.86 8.68
N ALA A 105 -6.94 5.19 8.74
CA ALA A 105 -7.44 5.96 9.87
C ALA A 105 -8.95 6.25 9.74
N MET A 106 -9.74 5.21 9.50
CA MET A 106 -11.20 5.31 9.36
C MET A 106 -11.94 4.60 10.50
N PRO A 107 -13.13 5.06 10.89
CA PRO A 107 -13.95 4.40 11.90
C PRO A 107 -14.46 3.01 11.46
N GLY A 108 -14.93 2.23 12.42
CA GLY A 108 -15.59 0.93 12.22
C GLY A 108 -14.70 -0.31 12.44
N ALA A 109 -13.38 -0.18 12.25
CA ALA A 109 -12.44 -1.28 12.53
C ALA A 109 -11.02 -0.79 12.78
N THR A 110 -10.18 -1.64 13.34
CA THR A 110 -8.72 -1.43 13.29
C THR A 110 -8.22 -1.59 11.84
N PRO A 111 -7.12 -0.94 11.44
CA PRO A 111 -6.58 -1.01 10.09
C PRO A 111 -6.42 -2.45 9.56
N LEU A 112 -5.78 -3.32 10.34
CA LEU A 112 -5.53 -4.71 9.96
C LEU A 112 -6.84 -5.48 9.75
N ASN A 113 -7.81 -5.29 10.65
CA ASN A 113 -9.09 -5.99 10.56
C ASN A 113 -9.93 -5.44 9.40
N GLY A 114 -9.94 -4.13 9.19
CA GLY A 114 -10.61 -3.48 8.07
C GLY A 114 -10.13 -4.01 6.72
N ILE A 115 -8.81 -4.02 6.49
CA ILE A 115 -8.22 -4.59 5.27
C ILE A 115 -8.51 -6.09 5.14
N ALA A 116 -8.45 -6.86 6.23
CA ALA A 116 -8.77 -8.29 6.21
C ALA A 116 -10.25 -8.57 5.90
N ARG A 117 -11.17 -7.71 6.33
CA ARG A 117 -12.60 -7.78 5.97
C ARG A 117 -12.79 -7.54 4.47
N ILE A 118 -12.23 -6.45 3.94
CA ILE A 118 -12.30 -6.10 2.52
C ILE A 118 -11.69 -7.22 1.66
N ARG A 119 -10.47 -7.68 1.96
CA ARG A 119 -9.80 -8.75 1.19
C ARG A 119 -10.57 -10.07 1.19
N ARG A 120 -11.27 -10.42 2.28
CA ARG A 120 -12.10 -11.64 2.33
C ARG A 120 -13.30 -11.56 1.40
N ARG A 121 -13.91 -10.37 1.26
CA ARG A 121 -15.04 -10.13 0.35
C ARG A 121 -14.59 -9.99 -1.09
N LEU A 122 -13.42 -9.38 -1.30
CA LEU A 122 -12.85 -9.07 -2.60
C LEU A 122 -11.49 -9.75 -2.77
N PRO A 123 -11.43 -11.08 -2.92
CA PRO A 123 -10.18 -11.82 -2.98
C PRO A 123 -9.30 -11.40 -4.17
N ASN A 124 -9.92 -10.99 -5.27
CA ASN A 124 -9.25 -10.63 -6.52
C ASN A 124 -9.04 -9.12 -6.70
N ALA A 125 -9.67 -8.28 -5.88
CA ALA A 125 -9.50 -6.84 -6.01
C ALA A 125 -8.07 -6.43 -5.68
N ARG A 126 -7.60 -5.40 -6.38
CA ARG A 126 -6.38 -4.71 -6.02
C ARG A 126 -6.70 -3.75 -4.88
N ILE A 127 -5.86 -3.74 -3.85
CA ILE A 127 -6.02 -2.88 -2.68
C ILE A 127 -4.79 -1.98 -2.57
N ILE A 128 -5.03 -0.68 -2.57
CA ILE A 128 -4.02 0.35 -2.35
C ILE A 128 -4.36 1.07 -1.05
N VAL A 129 -3.39 1.14 -0.16
CA VAL A 129 -3.52 1.87 1.09
C VAL A 129 -3.08 3.32 0.89
N LEU A 130 -3.91 4.26 1.33
CA LEU A 130 -3.59 5.67 1.45
C LEU A 130 -3.05 5.93 2.86
N THR A 131 -1.91 6.61 2.97
CA THR A 131 -1.31 6.93 4.28
C THR A 131 -1.03 8.42 4.43
N GLY A 132 -1.46 9.01 5.56
CA GLY A 132 -1.21 10.42 5.88
C GLY A 132 0.11 10.68 6.62
N LEU A 133 0.66 9.69 7.34
CA LEU A 133 1.89 9.82 8.12
C LEU A 133 2.78 8.57 7.99
N ILE A 134 4.02 8.83 7.61
CA ILE A 134 5.05 7.85 7.27
C ILE A 134 5.93 7.64 8.52
N ASP A 135 5.35 7.10 9.60
CA ASP A 135 6.17 6.55 10.67
C ASP A 135 6.68 5.15 10.25
N ASP A 136 7.96 4.88 10.47
CA ASP A 136 8.62 3.64 10.04
C ASP A 136 8.02 2.42 10.74
N ASP A 137 7.61 2.55 12.00
CA ASP A 137 6.98 1.49 12.78
C ASP A 137 5.60 1.13 12.21
N LEU A 138 4.81 2.15 11.83
CA LEU A 138 3.52 1.96 11.17
C LEU A 138 3.74 1.30 9.80
N LEU A 139 4.65 1.82 8.98
CA LEU A 139 4.98 1.22 7.68
C LEU A 139 5.36 -0.25 7.80
N LEU A 140 6.24 -0.62 8.74
CA LEU A 140 6.64 -2.00 9.00
C LEU A 140 5.48 -2.92 9.34
N SER A 141 4.57 -2.44 10.20
CA SER A 141 3.38 -3.21 10.57
C SER A 141 2.47 -3.48 9.37
N LEU A 142 2.50 -2.60 8.37
CA LEU A 142 1.67 -2.65 7.18
C LEU A 142 2.30 -3.44 6.02
N VAL A 143 3.62 -3.68 6.02
CA VAL A 143 4.30 -4.50 4.98
C VAL A 143 3.70 -5.89 4.84
N ASN A 144 3.16 -6.46 5.93
CA ASN A 144 2.54 -7.79 5.90
C ASN A 144 1.06 -7.77 5.50
N LEU A 145 0.48 -6.60 5.22
CA LEU A 145 -0.89 -6.53 4.73
C LEU A 145 -0.97 -7.11 3.31
N PRO A 146 -2.06 -7.84 3.00
CA PRO A 146 -2.29 -8.38 1.66
C PRO A 146 -2.78 -7.26 0.73
N VAL A 147 -1.91 -6.30 0.41
CA VAL A 147 -2.20 -5.12 -0.42
C VAL A 147 -1.14 -4.96 -1.51
N GLU A 148 -1.55 -4.36 -2.63
CA GLU A 148 -0.72 -4.17 -3.80
C GLU A 148 0.00 -2.82 -3.83
N GLY A 149 -0.40 -1.87 -2.98
CA GLY A 149 0.38 -0.65 -2.86
C GLY A 149 0.10 0.22 -1.65
N PHE A 150 1.02 1.17 -1.45
CA PHE A 150 0.96 2.22 -0.45
C PHE A 150 1.25 3.56 -1.12
N ILE A 151 0.33 4.51 -1.00
CA ILE A 151 0.47 5.85 -1.55
C ILE A 151 0.31 6.85 -0.41
N SER A 152 1.22 7.81 -0.32
CA SER A 152 1.05 8.91 0.64
C SER A 152 -0.06 9.85 0.16
N LYS A 153 -0.95 10.27 1.06
CA LYS A 153 -1.99 11.28 0.78
C LYS A 153 -1.39 12.65 0.40
N ALA A 154 -0.11 12.88 0.69
CA ALA A 154 0.62 14.08 0.32
C ALA A 154 1.26 14.03 -1.08
N GLU A 155 1.17 12.89 -1.77
CA GLU A 155 1.69 12.76 -3.14
C GLU A 155 0.91 13.61 -4.13
N SER A 156 1.59 14.02 -5.20
CA SER A 156 0.92 14.70 -6.31
C SER A 156 -0.06 13.78 -7.04
N GLY A 157 -1.10 14.35 -7.65
CA GLY A 157 -2.07 13.56 -8.43
C GLY A 157 -1.45 12.74 -9.55
N ALA A 158 -0.35 13.20 -10.16
CA ALA A 158 0.39 12.46 -11.18
C ALA A 158 1.06 11.19 -10.62
N VAL A 159 1.63 11.27 -9.41
CA VAL A 159 2.23 10.11 -8.73
C VAL A 159 1.15 9.11 -8.34
N VAL A 160 0.02 9.59 -7.82
CA VAL A 160 -1.15 8.75 -7.51
C VAL A 160 -1.62 8.00 -8.75
N GLN A 161 -1.79 8.69 -9.88
CA GLN A 161 -2.20 8.07 -11.14
C GLN A 161 -1.19 7.02 -11.62
N ALA A 162 0.11 7.32 -11.60
CA ALA A 162 1.14 6.38 -12.02
C ALA A 162 1.16 5.11 -11.13
N ALA A 163 0.98 5.27 -9.81
CA ALA A 163 0.90 4.17 -8.88
C ALA A 163 -0.34 3.29 -9.12
N ILE A 164 -1.50 3.90 -9.36
CA ILE A 164 -2.73 3.17 -9.72
C ILE A 164 -2.53 2.41 -11.03
N GLU A 165 -1.94 3.04 -12.05
CA GLU A 165 -1.68 2.42 -13.36
C GLU A 165 -0.81 1.17 -13.22
N LEU A 166 0.25 1.24 -12.40
CA LEU A 166 1.11 0.10 -12.09
C LEU A 166 0.35 -1.04 -11.40
N VAL A 167 -0.46 -0.73 -10.38
CA VAL A 167 -1.20 -1.73 -9.60
C VAL A 167 -2.30 -2.40 -10.43
N VAL A 168 -3.01 -1.62 -11.25
CA VAL A 168 -4.02 -2.13 -12.18
C VAL A 168 -3.39 -3.05 -13.23
N ALA A 169 -2.18 -2.75 -13.70
CA ALA A 169 -1.40 -3.63 -14.58
C ALA A 169 -0.88 -4.91 -13.88
N GLY A 170 -1.18 -5.07 -12.59
CA GLY A 170 -0.79 -6.23 -11.78
C GLY A 170 0.56 -6.12 -11.09
N GLY A 171 1.18 -4.94 -11.14
CA GLY A 171 2.37 -4.62 -10.37
C GLY A 171 2.05 -4.27 -8.91
N HIS A 172 3.10 -3.86 -8.19
CA HIS A 172 3.00 -3.36 -6.83
C HIS A 172 3.66 -2.00 -6.70
N TYR A 173 3.05 -1.08 -5.95
CA TYR A 173 3.61 0.25 -5.69
C TYR A 173 3.93 0.43 -4.21
N PHE A 174 5.21 0.40 -3.86
CA PHE A 174 5.67 0.65 -2.50
C PHE A 174 6.62 1.87 -2.51
N PRO A 175 6.42 2.87 -1.63
CA PRO A 175 7.34 3.99 -1.51
C PRO A 175 8.77 3.49 -1.25
N PRO A 176 9.81 4.17 -1.76
CA PRO A 176 11.20 3.75 -1.61
C PRO A 176 11.59 3.47 -0.15
N ARG A 177 11.00 4.20 0.81
CA ARG A 177 11.23 4.00 2.25
C ARG A 177 10.74 2.64 2.75
N ILE A 178 9.58 2.15 2.26
CA ILE A 178 9.10 0.78 2.56
C ILE A 178 10.03 -0.25 1.93
N ALA A 179 10.44 -0.04 0.68
CA ALA A 179 11.34 -0.95 -0.02
C ALA A 179 12.71 -1.04 0.68
N GLN A 180 13.26 0.09 1.15
CA GLN A 180 14.50 0.14 1.93
C GLN A 180 14.35 -0.60 3.26
N LEU A 181 13.25 -0.37 3.97
CA LEU A 181 13.00 -0.98 5.27
C LEU A 181 12.79 -2.51 5.17
N ALA A 182 12.06 -2.96 4.15
CA ALA A 182 11.94 -4.38 3.81
C ALA A 182 13.29 -4.99 3.40
N SER A 183 14.13 -4.26 2.64
CA SER A 183 15.46 -4.73 2.25
C SER A 183 16.43 -4.82 3.44
N ASN A 184 16.29 -3.93 4.43
CA ASN A 184 17.05 -3.98 5.67
C ASN A 184 16.68 -5.22 6.48
N ILE A 185 15.38 -5.55 6.60
CA ILE A 185 14.91 -6.79 7.23
C ILE A 185 15.46 -8.04 6.50
N ALA A 186 15.45 -8.03 5.16
CA ALA A 186 15.96 -9.15 4.37
C ALA A 186 17.48 -9.36 4.52
N ARG A 187 18.25 -8.27 4.72
CA ARG A 187 19.71 -8.29 4.91
C ARG A 187 20.16 -8.64 6.32
N THR A 188 19.37 -8.35 7.35
CA THR A 188 19.76 -8.60 8.75
C THR A 188 19.33 -9.97 9.27
N GLY A 189 18.64 -10.80 8.46
CA GLY A 189 17.93 -11.96 8.98
C GLY A 189 16.81 -11.54 9.94
N PRO A 190 15.99 -12.46 10.47
CA PRO A 190 14.85 -12.14 11.33
C PRO A 190 15.32 -11.70 12.73
N ALA A 191 15.94 -10.54 12.80
CA ALA A 191 16.18 -9.80 14.01
C ALA A 191 15.51 -8.43 13.82
N SER A 192 14.40 -8.21 14.53
CA SER A 192 13.66 -6.96 14.73
C SER A 192 12.38 -6.64 13.95
N ALA A 193 11.83 -7.55 13.14
CA ALA A 193 10.38 -7.56 12.91
C ALA A 193 9.72 -8.52 13.93
N SER A 194 9.88 -8.22 15.23
CA SER A 194 9.30 -9.04 16.29
C SER A 194 7.78 -8.92 16.23
N ARG A 195 7.14 -9.85 15.53
CA ARG A 195 5.70 -10.08 15.64
C ARG A 195 5.37 -10.15 17.12
N ILE A 196 4.49 -9.26 17.56
CA ILE A 196 3.94 -9.30 18.91
C ILE A 196 3.32 -10.68 19.10
N THR A 197 3.85 -11.46 20.03
CA THR A 197 3.34 -12.81 20.29
C THR A 197 1.96 -12.72 20.97
N PRO A 198 1.12 -13.77 20.90
CA PRO A 198 -0.17 -13.78 21.60
C PRO A 198 -0.06 -13.40 23.08
N ARG A 199 1.03 -13.85 23.74
CA ARG A 199 1.30 -13.53 25.14
C ARG A 199 1.68 -12.06 25.35
N GLN A 200 2.44 -11.46 24.43
CA GLN A 200 2.74 -10.03 24.48
C GLN A 200 1.49 -9.19 24.22
N HIS A 201 0.56 -9.68 23.40
CA HIS A 201 -0.72 -9.01 23.13
C HIS A 201 -1.61 -8.95 24.38
N GLU A 202 -1.66 -10.00 25.19
CA GLU A 202 -2.33 -10.00 26.49
C GLU A 202 -1.70 -9.00 27.47
N VAL A 203 -0.36 -8.93 27.48
CA VAL A 203 0.38 -7.96 28.30
C VAL A 203 0.10 -6.53 27.86
N ILE A 204 0.03 -6.27 26.55
CA ILE A 204 -0.28 -4.95 25.98
C ILE A 204 -1.65 -4.46 26.43
N LYS A 205 -2.69 -5.30 26.33
CA LYS A 205 -4.06 -4.95 26.75
C LYS A 205 -4.09 -4.50 28.21
N LEU A 206 -3.49 -5.29 29.10
CA LEU A 206 -3.48 -4.98 30.52
C LEU A 206 -2.62 -3.75 30.84
N LEU A 207 -1.52 -3.54 30.12
CA LEU A 207 -0.64 -2.39 30.26
C LEU A 207 -1.33 -1.10 29.81
N ALA A 208 -2.08 -1.13 28.70
CA ALA A 208 -2.88 0.00 28.23
C ALA A 208 -4.04 0.34 29.17
N SER A 209 -4.62 -0.66 29.86
CA SER A 209 -5.61 -0.44 30.92
C SER A 209 -5.01 0.03 32.25
N GLY A 210 -3.70 0.33 32.32
CA GLY A 210 -3.06 0.92 33.49
C GLY A 210 -2.61 -0.06 34.58
N HIS A 211 -2.66 -1.39 34.34
CA HIS A 211 -2.25 -2.37 35.34
C HIS A 211 -0.74 -2.34 35.58
N SER A 212 -0.35 -2.52 36.84
CA SER A 212 1.04 -2.72 37.27
C SER A 212 1.56 -4.11 36.91
N ASN A 213 2.89 -4.30 36.91
CA ASN A 213 3.47 -5.62 36.62
C ASN A 213 3.02 -6.71 37.60
N LYS A 214 2.71 -6.34 38.85
CA LYS A 214 2.22 -7.29 39.86
C LYS A 214 0.78 -7.72 39.55
N GLU A 215 -0.06 -6.81 39.10
CA GLU A 215 -1.44 -7.11 38.72
C GLU A 215 -1.50 -7.94 37.43
N ILE A 216 -0.69 -7.57 36.42
CA ILE A 216 -0.55 -8.35 35.18
C ILE A 216 -0.07 -9.76 35.49
N ALA A 217 0.91 -9.91 36.40
CA ALA A 217 1.41 -11.21 36.84
C ALA A 217 0.29 -12.08 37.44
N LYS A 218 -0.53 -11.49 38.31
CA LYS A 218 -1.67 -12.18 38.92
C LYS A 218 -2.74 -12.57 37.89
N LEU A 219 -3.09 -11.67 36.98
CA LEU A 219 -4.12 -11.89 35.96
C LEU A 219 -3.71 -12.95 34.93
N LEU A 220 -2.42 -13.01 34.59
CA LEU A 220 -1.90 -13.94 33.59
C LEU A 220 -1.33 -15.23 34.20
N GLY A 221 -1.31 -15.38 35.54
CA GLY A 221 -0.70 -16.53 36.21
C GLY A 221 0.82 -16.63 36.00
N LEU A 222 1.50 -15.49 35.91
CA LEU A 222 2.95 -15.39 35.68
C LEU A 222 3.70 -14.89 36.92
N SER A 223 5.03 -15.06 36.93
CA SER A 223 5.87 -14.36 37.90
C SER A 223 6.03 -12.87 37.53
N PRO A 224 6.19 -11.95 38.50
CA PRO A 224 6.47 -10.54 38.23
C PRO A 224 7.75 -10.32 37.41
N ALA A 225 8.74 -11.21 37.54
CA ALA A 225 9.98 -11.18 36.75
C ALA A 225 9.70 -11.49 35.27
N THR A 226 8.88 -12.51 34.99
CA THR A 226 8.46 -12.88 33.63
C THR A 226 7.68 -11.74 32.97
N VAL A 227 6.78 -11.09 33.71
CA VAL A 227 6.03 -9.92 33.20
C VAL A 227 6.98 -8.76 32.89
N LYS A 228 7.99 -8.50 33.72
CA LYS A 228 8.99 -7.46 33.45
C LYS A 228 9.71 -7.71 32.12
N THR A 229 10.08 -8.96 31.84
CA THR A 229 10.67 -9.36 30.56
C THR A 229 9.72 -9.11 29.39
N HIS A 230 8.45 -9.52 29.50
CA HIS A 230 7.47 -9.28 28.45
C HIS A 230 7.21 -7.79 28.21
N VAL A 231 7.12 -6.98 29.27
CA VAL A 231 6.94 -5.52 29.14
C VAL A 231 8.15 -4.87 28.46
N ALA A 232 9.37 -5.30 28.77
CA ALA A 232 10.57 -4.79 28.08
C ALA A 232 10.57 -5.14 26.59
N GLN A 233 10.15 -6.36 26.24
CA GLN A 233 10.01 -6.78 24.84
C GLN A 233 8.87 -6.02 24.14
N VAL A 234 7.74 -5.79 24.81
CA VAL A 234 6.64 -4.98 24.28
C VAL A 234 7.11 -3.55 24.01
N MET A 235 7.80 -2.92 24.97
CA MET A 235 8.38 -1.59 24.80
C MET A 235 9.32 -1.52 23.59
N ALA A 236 10.21 -2.50 23.43
CA ALA A 236 11.08 -2.59 22.27
C ALA A 236 10.30 -2.77 20.96
N ASN A 237 9.25 -3.58 20.97
CA ASN A 237 8.44 -3.86 19.78
C ASN A 237 7.54 -2.69 19.34
N VAL A 238 7.14 -1.82 20.27
CA VAL A 238 6.35 -0.61 19.97
C VAL A 238 7.19 0.67 19.92
N GLY A 239 8.52 0.54 19.98
CA GLY A 239 9.46 1.67 19.92
C GLY A 239 9.40 2.63 21.12
N ALA A 240 8.91 2.18 22.29
CA ALA A 240 8.72 3.02 23.46
C ALA A 240 9.90 2.98 24.44
N ASN A 241 10.28 4.14 24.97
CA ASN A 241 11.37 4.28 25.94
C ASN A 241 10.90 4.11 27.39
N ASN A 242 9.59 4.26 27.63
CA ASN A 242 9.00 4.06 28.94
C ASN A 242 7.62 3.40 28.87
N ARG A 243 7.12 2.95 30.02
CA ARG A 243 5.85 2.23 30.15
C ARG A 243 4.65 3.05 29.66
N ALA A 244 4.59 4.33 30.04
CA ALA A 244 3.46 5.19 29.68
C ALA A 244 3.41 5.44 28.17
N GLU A 245 4.58 5.65 27.57
CA GLU A 245 4.74 5.74 26.12
C GLU A 245 4.35 4.43 25.43
N ALA A 246 4.72 3.26 25.99
CA ALA A 246 4.33 1.97 25.44
C ALA A 246 2.81 1.75 25.45
N ALA A 247 2.14 2.18 26.53
CA ALA A 247 0.68 2.13 26.63
C ALA A 247 0.02 3.04 25.59
N ALA A 248 0.47 4.29 25.47
CA ALA A 248 -0.06 5.26 24.51
C ALA A 248 0.14 4.79 23.05
N ARG A 249 1.33 4.29 22.72
CA ARG A 249 1.64 3.76 21.39
C ARG A 249 0.85 2.49 21.07
N ALA A 250 0.67 1.60 22.04
CA ALA A 250 -0.14 0.40 21.83
C ALA A 250 -1.59 0.71 21.47
N VAL A 251 -2.17 1.75 22.10
CA VAL A 251 -3.52 2.24 21.75
C VAL A 251 -3.51 2.84 20.35
N ALA A 252 -2.53 3.70 20.03
CA ALA A 252 -2.42 4.32 18.70
C ALA A 252 -2.23 3.28 17.57
N LEU A 253 -1.53 2.19 17.84
CA LEU A 253 -1.29 1.09 16.90
C LEU A 253 -2.44 0.07 16.85
N GLY A 254 -3.51 0.23 17.66
CA GLY A 254 -4.66 -0.67 17.69
C GLY A 254 -4.34 -2.08 18.19
N LEU A 255 -3.36 -2.20 19.08
CA LEU A 255 -2.88 -3.47 19.66
C LEU A 255 -3.64 -3.87 20.94
N THR A 256 -4.66 -3.10 21.33
CA THR A 256 -5.45 -3.24 22.57
C THR A 256 -6.87 -3.67 22.27
#